data_AF-A0A9E0XI63-F1
#
_entry.id   AF-A0A9E0XI63-F1
#
_cell.length_a   1.000
_cell.length_b   1.000
_cell.length_c   1.000
_cell.angle_alpha   90.00
_cell.angle_beta   90.00
_cell.angle_gamma   90.00
#
_symmetry.space_group_name_H-M   'P 1'
#
loop_
_entity.id
_entity.type
_entity.pdbx_description
1 polymer ?
#
loop_
_entity_poly.entity_id
_entity_poly.type
_entity_poly.pdbx_seq_one_letter_code
_entity_poly.pdbx_strand_id
1 'polypeptide(L)'
;MADNGKILVVDDEPIVLRSCERILKSEGYSIALATSGQEAINILQKDDYDLVITDLKMPEVDGIALIKWLRNSKPATGVVVITGYPSQETIKDALNLGIIDYLPKPFTPLVLIDVTAKAMKMTMVRALPEKTPEEADVESKTAALEKIIAENRNRPGSLIPVLQQAQGLIGYLPPSVQRHIAKGLNIPVSEVHGVVSFYSFFTMKPKGKHSVKVCLGTACYVKRAEEIIEKLKATLNIDVGEVTKDRKFSLESVRCLGACGLAPVVVIDHTTHASVDPVKTPEILKQYE
;
A
#
# COMPACT_ATOMS: atom_id res chain seq x y z
N MET A 1 -23.05 -18.86 15.29
CA MET A 1 -23.37 -18.09 14.07
C MET A 1 -22.24 -17.10 13.92
N ALA A 2 -21.50 -17.16 12.81
CA ALA A 2 -20.37 -16.26 12.61
C ALA A 2 -20.91 -14.83 12.45
N ASP A 3 -20.51 -13.93 13.32
CA ASP A 3 -20.88 -12.52 13.27
C ASP A 3 -20.09 -11.90 12.11
N ASN A 4 -20.68 -11.86 10.90
CA ASN A 4 -20.01 -11.41 9.68
C ASN A 4 -19.78 -9.88 9.64
N GLY A 5 -20.21 -9.14 10.67
CA GLY A 5 -19.97 -7.71 10.85
C GLY A 5 -21.21 -6.83 10.65
N LYS A 6 -21.13 -5.59 11.15
CA LYS A 6 -22.20 -4.57 11.15
C LYS A 6 -21.98 -3.55 10.04
N ILE A 7 -22.97 -3.37 9.18
CA ILE A 7 -22.94 -2.43 8.04
C ILE A 7 -24.07 -1.42 8.18
N LEU A 8 -23.75 -0.14 7.98
CA LEU A 8 -24.73 0.94 7.86
C LEU A 8 -24.83 1.34 6.39
N VAL A 9 -26.04 1.28 5.82
CA VAL A 9 -26.30 1.75 4.45
C VAL A 9 -27.04 3.09 4.52
N VAL A 10 -26.54 4.08 3.79
CA VAL A 10 -27.05 5.45 3.76
C VAL A 10 -27.37 5.84 2.33
N ASP A 11 -28.65 6.08 2.04
CA ASP A 11 -29.14 6.46 0.72
C ASP A 11 -30.49 7.15 0.90
N ASP A 12 -30.72 8.25 0.17
CA ASP A 12 -31.96 9.01 0.25
C ASP A 12 -33.13 8.29 -0.45
N GLU A 13 -32.85 7.26 -1.26
CA GLU A 13 -33.85 6.43 -1.92
C GLU A 13 -34.18 5.16 -1.09
N PRO A 14 -35.38 5.05 -0.48
CA PRO A 14 -35.74 3.89 0.34
C PRO A 14 -35.72 2.55 -0.41
N ILE A 15 -35.86 2.59 -1.74
CA ILE A 15 -35.81 1.41 -2.60
C ILE A 15 -34.38 0.86 -2.66
N VAL A 16 -33.37 1.73 -2.71
CA VAL A 16 -31.96 1.35 -2.72
C VAL A 16 -31.58 0.75 -1.36
N LEU A 17 -32.02 1.38 -0.26
CA LEU A 17 -31.84 0.86 1.10
C LEU A 17 -32.39 -0.55 1.26
N ARG A 18 -33.66 -0.78 0.88
CA ARG A 18 -34.28 -2.13 0.98
C ARG A 18 -33.59 -3.15 0.09
N SER A 19 -33.12 -2.74 -1.08
CA SER A 19 -32.40 -3.63 -1.99
C SER A 19 -31.07 -4.06 -1.39
N CYS A 20 -30.29 -3.12 -0.86
CA CYS A 20 -29.02 -3.41 -0.19
C CYS A 20 -29.22 -4.26 1.06
N GLU A 21 -30.22 -3.93 1.88
CA GLU A 21 -30.57 -4.70 3.08
C GLU A 21 -30.85 -6.17 2.74
N ARG A 22 -31.70 -6.42 1.74
CA ARG A 22 -32.07 -7.79 1.36
C ARG A 22 -30.87 -8.60 0.86
N ILE A 23 -30.02 -7.98 0.04
CA ILE A 23 -28.84 -8.64 -0.55
C ILE A 23 -27.76 -8.90 0.51
N LEU A 24 -27.50 -7.95 1.41
CA LEU A 24 -26.43 -8.09 2.39
C LEU A 24 -26.85 -8.94 3.60
N LYS A 25 -28.14 -8.91 3.99
CA LYS A 25 -28.65 -9.83 5.03
C LYS A 25 -28.58 -11.29 4.58
N SER A 26 -28.76 -11.61 3.29
CA SER A 26 -28.61 -12.99 2.81
C SER A 26 -27.17 -13.51 2.92
N GLU A 27 -26.18 -12.62 2.95
CA GLU A 27 -24.76 -12.95 3.19
C GLU A 27 -24.39 -13.01 4.69
N GLY A 28 -25.36 -12.80 5.59
CA GLY A 28 -25.19 -12.91 7.04
C GLY A 28 -24.71 -11.65 7.76
N TYR A 29 -24.68 -10.49 7.09
CA TYR A 29 -24.31 -9.21 7.72
C TYR A 29 -25.46 -8.60 8.53
N SER A 30 -25.11 -7.90 9.61
CA SER A 30 -26.07 -7.10 10.40
C SER A 30 -26.21 -5.71 9.78
N ILE A 31 -27.38 -5.39 9.23
CA ILE A 31 -27.60 -4.15 8.47
C ILE A 31 -28.45 -3.15 9.27
N ALA A 32 -27.98 -1.90 9.34
CA ALA A 32 -28.77 -0.73 9.69
C ALA A 32 -28.93 0.18 8.46
N LEU A 33 -30.00 0.98 8.46
CA LEU A 33 -30.36 1.84 7.33
C LEU A 33 -30.50 3.28 7.82
N ALA A 34 -30.11 4.23 6.98
CA ALA A 34 -30.32 5.65 7.17
C ALA A 34 -30.72 6.30 5.85
N THR A 35 -31.66 7.24 5.91
CA THR A 35 -32.18 7.99 4.75
C THR A 35 -31.49 9.33 4.53
N SER A 36 -30.62 9.73 5.47
CA SER A 36 -29.88 10.99 5.39
C SER A 36 -28.54 10.88 6.11
N GLY A 37 -27.59 11.76 5.75
CA GLY A 37 -26.32 11.88 6.47
C GLY A 37 -26.47 12.21 7.95
N GLN A 38 -27.50 13.01 8.32
CA GLN A 38 -27.75 13.35 9.73
C GLN A 38 -28.29 12.17 10.54
N GLU A 39 -29.18 11.38 9.95
CA GLU A 39 -29.67 10.14 10.57
C GLU A 39 -28.51 9.13 10.73
N ALA A 40 -27.65 9.01 9.72
CA ALA A 40 -26.46 8.18 9.79
C ALA A 40 -25.53 8.59 10.94
N ILE A 41 -25.27 9.90 11.12
CA ILE A 41 -24.47 10.40 12.25
C ILE A 41 -25.11 10.04 13.60
N ASN A 42 -26.43 10.19 13.74
CA ASN A 42 -27.14 9.87 14.98
C ASN A 42 -27.05 8.37 15.33
N ILE A 43 -27.10 7.50 14.31
CA ILE A 43 -26.93 6.05 14.47
C ILE A 43 -25.47 5.74 14.86
N LEU A 44 -24.51 6.33 14.15
CA LEU A 44 -23.08 6.14 14.39
C LEU A 44 -22.61 6.71 15.74
N GLN A 45 -23.34 7.64 16.36
CA GLN A 45 -23.05 8.10 17.72
C GLN A 45 -23.47 7.10 18.79
N LYS A 46 -24.48 6.26 18.52
CA LYS A 46 -25.03 5.30 19.49
C LYS A 46 -24.33 3.95 19.41
N ASP A 47 -23.97 3.52 18.20
CA ASP A 47 -23.42 2.20 17.92
C ASP A 47 -22.18 2.27 17.02
N ASP A 48 -21.34 1.23 17.08
CA ASP A 48 -20.21 1.02 16.19
C ASP A 48 -20.60 0.14 15.00
N TYR A 49 -20.04 0.50 13.84
CA TYR A 49 -20.22 -0.20 12.57
C TYR A 49 -18.86 -0.42 11.92
N ASP A 50 -18.70 -1.60 11.30
CA ASP A 50 -17.49 -1.97 10.59
C ASP A 50 -17.44 -1.28 9.23
N LEU A 51 -18.57 -1.13 8.55
CA LEU A 51 -18.62 -0.54 7.22
C LEU A 51 -19.81 0.40 7.08
N VAL A 52 -19.58 1.56 6.48
CA VAL A 52 -20.62 2.49 6.03
C VAL A 52 -20.63 2.49 4.50
N ILE A 53 -21.78 2.22 3.90
CA ILE A 53 -22.01 2.33 2.47
C ILE A 53 -22.91 3.55 2.27
N THR A 54 -22.42 4.62 1.63
CA THR A 54 -23.17 5.90 1.53
C THR A 54 -23.24 6.40 0.10
N ASP A 55 -24.40 6.92 -0.32
CA ASP A 55 -24.49 7.73 -1.54
C ASP A 55 -23.74 9.07 -1.37
N LEU A 56 -23.13 9.59 -2.44
CA LEU A 56 -22.46 10.90 -2.42
C LEU A 56 -23.43 12.08 -2.43
N LYS A 57 -24.55 11.94 -3.15
CA LYS A 57 -25.49 13.01 -3.45
C LYS A 57 -26.79 12.78 -2.68
N MET A 58 -26.77 13.18 -1.42
CA MET A 58 -27.97 13.21 -0.57
C MET A 58 -28.43 14.67 -0.33
N PRO A 59 -29.73 14.89 -0.09
CA PRO A 59 -30.26 16.17 0.39
C PRO A 59 -29.73 16.51 1.79
N GLU A 60 -29.61 17.82 2.09
CA GLU A 60 -29.22 18.40 3.39
C GLU A 60 -27.76 18.17 3.82
N VAL A 61 -27.35 16.92 4.02
CA VAL A 61 -25.98 16.53 4.38
C VAL A 61 -25.46 15.56 3.33
N ASP A 62 -24.47 15.99 2.56
CA ASP A 62 -23.87 15.18 1.51
C ASP A 62 -23.04 14.01 2.06
N GLY A 63 -22.77 13.00 1.21
CA GLY A 63 -21.94 11.86 1.59
C GLY A 63 -20.52 12.29 1.99
N ILE A 64 -20.04 13.42 1.47
CA ILE A 64 -18.70 13.96 1.77
C ILE A 64 -18.61 14.43 3.22
N ALA A 65 -19.61 15.14 3.73
CA ALA A 65 -19.69 15.61 5.11
C ALA A 65 -19.75 14.43 6.08
N LEU A 66 -20.51 13.39 5.75
CA LEU A 66 -20.54 12.14 6.52
C LEU A 66 -19.16 11.47 6.59
N ILE A 67 -18.45 11.38 5.45
CA ILE A 67 -17.10 10.81 5.41
C ILE A 67 -16.12 11.62 6.26
N LYS A 68 -16.15 12.96 6.15
CA LYS A 68 -15.30 13.83 6.97
C LYS A 68 -15.58 13.66 8.46
N TRP A 69 -16.85 13.55 8.85
CA TRP A 69 -17.25 13.31 10.23
C TRP A 69 -16.75 11.94 10.73
N LEU A 70 -16.89 10.89 9.92
CA LEU A 70 -16.38 9.55 10.21
C LEU A 70 -14.87 9.54 10.39
N ARG A 71 -14.11 10.23 9.53
CA ARG A 71 -12.65 10.29 9.66
C ARG A 71 -12.19 11.01 10.92
N ASN A 72 -12.95 11.97 11.42
CA ASN A 72 -12.65 12.68 12.66
C ASN A 72 -13.10 11.91 13.92
N SER A 73 -14.25 11.22 13.88
CA SER A 73 -14.88 10.63 15.07
C SER A 73 -14.67 9.12 15.20
N LYS A 74 -14.70 8.39 14.06
CA LYS A 74 -14.60 6.92 13.99
C LYS A 74 -13.70 6.49 12.81
N PRO A 75 -12.38 6.74 12.88
CA PRO A 75 -11.48 6.51 11.75
C PRO A 75 -11.34 5.03 11.34
N ALA A 76 -11.61 4.10 12.26
CA ALA A 76 -11.55 2.66 12.02
C ALA A 76 -12.69 2.13 11.13
N THR A 77 -13.81 2.85 11.04
CA THR A 77 -14.95 2.46 10.22
C THR A 77 -14.59 2.56 8.74
N GLY A 78 -14.81 1.46 8.02
CA GLY A 78 -14.68 1.39 6.58
C GLY A 78 -15.75 2.25 5.91
N VAL A 79 -15.42 2.85 4.75
CA VAL A 79 -16.41 3.62 3.98
C VAL A 79 -16.36 3.18 2.54
N VAL A 80 -17.49 2.73 1.99
CA VAL A 80 -17.72 2.53 0.56
C VAL A 80 -18.73 3.55 0.08
N VAL A 81 -18.50 4.07 -1.11
CA VAL A 81 -19.29 5.17 -1.65
C VAL A 81 -20.13 4.70 -2.84
N ILE A 82 -21.43 4.97 -2.84
CA ILE A 82 -22.30 4.76 -3.99
C ILE A 82 -22.32 6.03 -4.84
N THR A 83 -22.14 5.90 -6.17
CA THR A 83 -22.10 7.06 -7.08
C THR A 83 -22.80 6.81 -8.42
N GLY A 84 -23.64 7.75 -8.85
CA GLY A 84 -24.41 7.67 -10.11
C GLY A 84 -23.75 8.27 -11.35
N TYR A 85 -22.60 8.95 -11.23
CA TYR A 85 -21.82 9.44 -12.37
C TYR A 85 -20.34 9.52 -11.96
N PRO A 86 -19.49 8.59 -12.40
CA PRO A 86 -18.05 8.66 -12.13
C PRO A 86 -17.42 9.75 -13.01
N SER A 87 -17.35 10.99 -12.52
CA SER A 87 -16.39 11.95 -13.05
C SER A 87 -15.02 11.70 -12.40
N GLN A 88 -13.93 11.89 -13.16
CA GLN A 88 -12.55 11.72 -12.69
C GLN A 88 -12.23 12.56 -11.44
N GLU A 89 -12.86 13.74 -11.29
CA GLU A 89 -12.71 14.62 -10.12
C GLU A 89 -13.35 14.02 -8.87
N THR A 90 -14.60 13.56 -8.97
CA THR A 90 -15.35 13.02 -7.82
C THR A 90 -14.70 11.76 -7.23
N ILE A 91 -14.09 10.93 -8.08
CA ILE A 91 -13.36 9.73 -7.63
C ILE A 91 -12.08 10.11 -6.88
N LYS A 92 -11.33 11.10 -7.39
CA LYS A 92 -10.09 11.56 -6.73
C LYS A 92 -10.38 12.17 -5.37
N ASP A 93 -11.42 12.98 -5.27
CA ASP A 93 -11.82 13.59 -4.00
C ASP A 93 -12.26 12.54 -2.99
N ALA A 94 -13.04 11.54 -3.41
CA ALA A 94 -13.47 10.46 -2.53
C ALA A 94 -12.27 9.61 -2.05
N LEU A 95 -11.32 9.28 -2.94
CA LEU A 95 -10.10 8.57 -2.57
C LEU A 95 -9.24 9.34 -1.56
N ASN A 96 -9.11 10.66 -1.72
CA ASN A 96 -8.38 11.53 -0.79
C ASN A 96 -9.02 11.59 0.61
N LEU A 97 -10.32 11.28 0.72
CA LEU A 97 -11.04 11.20 1.99
C LEU A 97 -10.91 9.83 2.67
N GLY A 98 -10.11 8.92 2.10
CA GLY A 98 -9.74 7.64 2.70
C GLY A 98 -10.82 6.57 2.61
N ILE A 99 -11.74 6.66 1.64
CA ILE A 99 -12.70 5.58 1.36
C ILE A 99 -11.98 4.28 0.99
N ILE A 100 -12.65 3.14 1.15
CA ILE A 100 -12.11 1.83 0.76
C ILE A 100 -12.30 1.58 -0.73
N ASP A 101 -13.52 1.80 -1.23
CA ASP A 101 -13.88 1.58 -2.63
C ASP A 101 -15.16 2.36 -2.97
N TYR A 102 -15.57 2.34 -4.24
CA TYR A 102 -16.83 2.91 -4.69
C TYR A 102 -17.68 1.90 -5.47
N LEU A 103 -18.99 2.12 -5.47
CA LEU A 103 -20.00 1.30 -6.14
C LEU A 103 -20.77 2.16 -7.16
N PRO A 104 -20.67 1.89 -8.47
CA PRO A 104 -21.39 2.65 -9.48
C PRO A 104 -22.90 2.31 -9.48
N LYS A 105 -23.79 3.31 -9.52
CA LYS A 105 -25.22 3.14 -9.84
C LYS A 105 -25.42 3.18 -11.37
N PRO A 106 -26.23 2.29 -11.97
CA PRO A 106 -26.88 1.13 -11.35
C PRO A 106 -25.88 -0.03 -11.11
N PHE A 107 -25.99 -0.71 -9.97
CA PHE A 107 -25.19 -1.89 -9.64
C PHE A 107 -26.02 -3.18 -9.64
N THR A 108 -25.36 -4.30 -9.87
CA THR A 108 -25.97 -5.63 -9.73
C THR A 108 -25.72 -6.19 -8.32
N PRO A 109 -26.53 -7.16 -7.84
CA PRO A 109 -26.32 -7.78 -6.54
C PRO A 109 -24.93 -8.38 -6.36
N LEU A 110 -24.37 -8.99 -7.42
CA LEU A 110 -23.03 -9.58 -7.39
C LEU A 110 -21.94 -8.54 -7.13
N VAL A 111 -22.03 -7.37 -7.75
CA VAL A 111 -21.04 -6.29 -7.55
C VAL A 111 -21.14 -5.73 -6.14
N LEU A 112 -22.35 -5.55 -5.60
CA LEU A 112 -22.54 -5.11 -4.22
C LEU A 112 -21.90 -6.09 -3.22
N ILE A 113 -22.12 -7.39 -3.42
CA ILE A 113 -21.55 -8.44 -2.54
C ILE A 113 -20.02 -8.43 -2.63
N ASP A 114 -19.45 -8.37 -3.83
CA ASP A 114 -17.99 -8.40 -4.02
C ASP A 114 -17.31 -7.18 -3.39
N VAL A 115 -17.81 -5.97 -3.67
CA VAL A 115 -17.29 -4.73 -3.08
C VAL A 115 -17.42 -4.75 -1.56
N THR A 116 -18.55 -5.24 -1.03
CA THR A 116 -18.77 -5.31 0.42
C THR A 116 -17.84 -6.34 1.07
N ALA A 117 -17.70 -7.53 0.51
CA ALA A 117 -16.82 -8.58 1.04
C ALA A 117 -15.35 -8.15 1.00
N LYS A 118 -14.92 -7.50 -0.08
CA LYS A 118 -13.58 -6.90 -0.20
C LYS A 118 -13.39 -5.81 0.84
N ALA A 119 -14.37 -4.92 1.01
CA ALA A 119 -14.31 -3.85 1.99
C ALA A 119 -14.24 -4.37 3.42
N MET A 120 -15.09 -5.35 3.79
CA MET A 120 -15.09 -5.96 5.11
C MET A 120 -13.77 -6.67 5.43
N LYS A 121 -13.17 -7.39 4.47
CA LYS A 121 -11.81 -7.94 4.62
C LYS A 121 -10.78 -6.84 4.85
N MET A 122 -10.86 -5.75 4.09
CA MET A 122 -9.97 -4.59 4.27
C MET A 122 -10.20 -3.87 5.60
N THR A 123 -11.43 -3.84 6.13
CA THR A 123 -11.70 -3.25 7.45
C THR A 123 -11.23 -4.14 8.60
N MET A 124 -11.37 -5.46 8.49
CA MET A 124 -10.78 -6.40 9.45
C MET A 124 -9.25 -6.29 9.48
N VAL A 125 -8.62 -6.02 8.33
CA VAL A 125 -7.19 -5.70 8.24
C VAL A 125 -6.86 -4.31 8.82
N ARG A 126 -7.78 -3.33 8.72
CA ARG A 126 -7.63 -1.98 9.33
C ARG A 126 -7.88 -1.92 10.85
N ALA A 127 -8.54 -2.92 11.45
CA ALA A 127 -8.78 -2.99 12.90
C ALA A 127 -7.53 -3.36 13.71
N LEU A 128 -6.49 -3.89 13.06
CA LEU A 128 -5.14 -3.67 13.53
C LEU A 128 -4.75 -2.26 13.06
N PRO A 129 -4.39 -1.33 13.95
CA PRO A 129 -3.63 -0.18 13.50
C PRO A 129 -2.33 -0.77 13.00
N GLU A 130 -2.21 -1.03 11.70
CA GLU A 130 -0.91 -1.16 11.10
C GLU A 130 -0.29 0.25 11.12
N LYS A 131 0.25 0.64 12.28
CA LYS A 131 1.66 1.00 12.26
C LYS A 131 2.30 -0.18 11.55
N THR A 132 2.61 -0.04 10.28
CA THR A 132 3.38 -1.07 9.59
C THR A 132 4.58 -1.42 10.48
N PRO A 133 5.09 -2.65 10.48
CA PRO A 133 6.32 -3.00 11.21
C PRO A 133 7.51 -2.06 10.88
N GLU A 134 7.35 -1.24 9.83
CA GLU A 134 8.21 -0.15 9.37
C GLU A 134 8.13 1.12 10.24
N GLU A 135 6.96 1.53 10.75
CA GLU A 135 6.83 2.71 11.61
C GLU A 135 7.42 2.50 13.01
N ALA A 136 7.41 1.26 13.53
CA ALA A 136 8.02 0.92 14.81
C ALA A 136 9.57 0.92 14.78
N ASP A 137 10.21 0.55 13.66
CA ASP A 137 11.68 0.69 13.50
C ASP A 137 12.09 2.14 13.23
N VAL A 138 11.24 2.89 12.52
CA VAL A 138 11.47 4.31 12.23
C VAL A 138 11.37 5.16 13.51
N GLU A 139 10.46 4.86 14.44
CA GLU A 139 10.32 5.58 15.71
C GLU A 139 11.48 5.34 16.70
N SER A 140 12.23 4.24 16.57
CA SER A 140 13.49 4.01 17.29
C SER A 140 14.67 4.82 16.71
N LYS A 141 14.61 5.14 15.41
CA LYS A 141 15.70 5.80 14.66
C LYS A 141 15.41 7.27 14.29
N THR A 142 14.26 7.82 14.67
CA THR A 142 13.88 9.22 14.45
C THR A 142 14.88 10.21 15.05
N ALA A 143 15.40 9.92 16.25
CA ALA A 143 16.42 10.78 16.89
C ALA A 143 17.72 10.87 16.07
N ALA A 144 18.13 9.76 15.44
CA ALA A 144 19.31 9.74 14.57
C ALA A 144 19.05 10.44 13.23
N LEU A 145 17.83 10.32 12.69
CA LEU A 145 17.41 11.04 11.49
C LEU A 145 17.40 12.56 11.71
N GLU A 146 16.88 13.02 12.85
CA GLU A 146 16.89 14.45 13.21
C GLU A 146 18.31 15.02 13.31
N LYS A 147 19.26 14.25 13.84
CA LYS A 147 20.67 14.64 13.88
C LYS A 147 21.26 14.85 12.48
N ILE A 148 21.00 13.92 11.55
CA ILE A 148 21.46 14.00 10.14
C ILE A 148 20.87 15.24 9.44
N ILE A 149 19.60 15.54 9.71
CA ILE A 149 18.92 16.71 9.17
C ILE A 149 19.57 17.99 9.74
N ALA A 150 19.81 18.04 11.06
CA ALA A 150 20.42 19.20 11.72
C ALA A 150 21.83 19.50 11.20
N GLU A 151 22.66 18.46 11.00
CA GLU A 151 24.03 18.60 10.49
C GLU A 151 24.10 19.13 9.05
N ASN A 152 23.08 18.85 8.22
CA ASN A 152 23.08 19.18 6.80
C ASN A 152 22.15 20.36 6.43
N ARG A 153 21.42 20.92 7.39
CA ARG A 153 20.40 21.98 7.15
C ARG A 153 20.94 23.22 6.45
N ASN A 154 22.19 23.61 6.72
CA ASN A 154 22.78 24.86 6.24
C ASN A 154 23.52 24.73 4.89
N ARG A 155 23.45 23.56 4.22
CA ARG A 155 24.11 23.37 2.92
C ARG A 155 23.11 23.53 1.77
N PRO A 156 23.42 24.34 0.74
CA PRO A 156 22.63 24.34 -0.49
C PRO A 156 22.66 22.95 -1.14
N GLY A 157 21.51 22.42 -1.54
CA GLY A 157 21.39 21.06 -2.09
C GLY A 157 21.44 19.92 -1.06
N SER A 158 21.09 20.19 0.20
CA SER A 158 21.14 19.22 1.31
C SER A 158 20.21 18.01 1.18
N LEU A 159 19.23 18.04 0.28
CA LEU A 159 18.24 16.97 0.13
C LEU A 159 18.85 15.61 -0.25
N ILE A 160 19.70 15.56 -1.29
CA ILE A 160 20.34 14.30 -1.75
C ILE A 160 21.24 13.70 -0.66
N PRO A 161 22.16 14.46 -0.03
CA PRO A 161 22.98 13.94 1.08
C PRO A 161 22.16 13.42 2.26
N VAL A 162 21.06 14.09 2.61
CA VAL A 162 20.18 13.67 3.71
C VAL A 162 19.46 12.38 3.34
N LEU A 163 18.93 12.26 2.12
CA LEU A 163 18.28 11.03 1.64
C LEU A 163 19.27 9.86 1.58
N GLN A 164 20.51 10.08 1.16
CA GLN A 164 21.55 9.05 1.15
C GLN A 164 21.87 8.55 2.57
N GLN A 165 22.06 9.44 3.53
CA GLN A 165 22.34 9.08 4.92
C GLN A 165 21.14 8.41 5.59
N ALA A 166 19.93 8.91 5.33
CA ALA A 166 18.69 8.32 5.82
C ALA A 166 18.51 6.90 5.28
N GLN A 167 18.77 6.67 3.99
CA GLN A 167 18.74 5.34 3.39
C GLN A 167 19.87 4.45 3.91
N GLY A 168 21.05 4.99 4.23
CA GLY A 168 22.12 4.22 4.86
C GLY A 168 21.75 3.72 6.27
N LEU A 169 20.99 4.51 7.02
CA LEU A 169 20.56 4.19 8.39
C LEU A 169 19.35 3.22 8.42
N ILE A 170 18.38 3.43 7.53
CA ILE A 170 17.08 2.74 7.54
C ILE A 170 17.02 1.63 6.47
N GLY A 171 17.85 1.70 5.44
CA GLY A 171 17.90 0.77 4.29
C GLY A 171 16.96 1.17 3.14
N TYR A 172 15.93 1.96 3.41
CA TYR A 172 14.90 2.41 2.47
C TYR A 172 14.25 3.72 2.95
N LEU A 173 13.42 4.33 2.10
CA LEU A 173 12.84 5.66 2.29
C LEU A 173 11.31 5.63 2.18
N PRO A 174 10.58 5.18 3.21
CA PRO A 174 9.13 5.13 3.20
C PRO A 174 8.51 6.55 3.29
N PRO A 175 7.20 6.71 2.97
CA PRO A 175 6.52 8.01 3.02
C PRO A 175 6.57 8.71 4.39
N SER A 176 6.65 7.96 5.49
CA SER A 176 6.83 8.49 6.85
C SER A 176 8.17 9.22 7.01
N VAL A 177 9.27 8.62 6.53
CA VAL A 177 10.63 9.21 6.56
C VAL A 177 10.72 10.42 5.62
N GLN A 178 10.14 10.33 4.42
CA GLN A 178 10.11 11.44 3.47
C GLN A 178 9.40 12.68 4.06
N ARG A 179 8.29 12.48 4.79
CA ARG A 179 7.59 13.56 5.51
C ARG A 179 8.43 14.18 6.62
N HIS A 180 9.23 13.40 7.34
CA HIS A 180 10.14 13.91 8.36
C HIS A 180 11.27 14.76 7.75
N ILE A 181 11.88 14.28 6.67
CA ILE A 181 12.93 15.01 5.94
C ILE A 181 12.38 16.32 5.36
N ALA A 182 11.20 16.28 4.74
CA ALA A 182 10.51 17.45 4.21
C ALA A 182 10.28 18.53 5.28
N LYS A 183 9.78 18.14 6.46
CA LYS A 183 9.60 19.06 7.60
C LYS A 183 10.92 19.63 8.11
N GLY A 184 11.94 18.78 8.26
CA GLY A 184 13.24 19.18 8.79
C GLY A 184 14.01 20.15 7.88
N LEU A 185 13.93 19.96 6.57
CA LEU A 185 14.57 20.81 5.56
C LEU A 185 13.67 21.98 5.10
N ASN A 186 12.41 22.03 5.54
CA ASN A 186 11.42 23.01 5.11
C ASN A 186 11.19 23.02 3.58
N ILE A 187 11.05 21.82 3.00
CA ILE A 187 10.83 21.59 1.57
C ILE A 187 9.48 20.88 1.39
N PRO A 188 8.69 21.14 0.33
CA PRO A 188 7.46 20.42 0.06
C PRO A 188 7.67 18.89 -0.05
N VAL A 189 6.75 18.11 0.51
CA VAL A 189 6.81 16.63 0.46
C VAL A 189 6.82 16.11 -0.99
N SER A 190 6.14 16.80 -1.89
CA SER A 190 6.11 16.48 -3.33
C SER A 190 7.48 16.55 -3.99
N GLU A 191 8.33 17.48 -3.58
CA GLU A 191 9.69 17.65 -4.12
C GLU A 191 10.61 16.52 -3.64
N VAL A 192 10.51 16.15 -2.36
CA VAL A 192 11.22 15.00 -1.79
C VAL A 192 10.81 13.71 -2.49
N HIS A 193 9.50 13.48 -2.66
CA HIS A 193 8.98 12.32 -3.37
C HIS A 193 9.43 12.31 -4.83
N GLY A 194 9.41 13.47 -5.51
CA GLY A 194 9.90 13.62 -6.88
C GLY A 194 11.34 13.13 -7.03
N VAL A 195 12.24 13.57 -6.14
CA VAL A 195 13.64 13.14 -6.14
C VAL A 195 13.80 11.65 -5.86
N VAL A 196 13.10 11.11 -4.85
CA VAL A 196 13.15 9.69 -4.51
C VAL A 196 12.62 8.81 -5.64
N SER A 197 11.58 9.24 -6.34
CA SER A 197 11.00 8.52 -7.48
C SER A 197 11.85 8.61 -8.76
N PHE A 198 12.63 9.69 -8.91
CA PHE A 198 13.42 9.95 -10.11
C PHE A 198 14.77 9.20 -10.12
N TYR A 199 15.46 9.13 -8.98
CA TYR A 199 16.76 8.47 -8.88
C TYR A 199 16.61 6.99 -8.51
N SER A 200 17.06 6.10 -9.39
CA SER A 200 17.08 4.64 -9.16
C SER A 200 17.92 4.18 -7.97
N PHE A 201 18.79 5.04 -7.44
CA PHE A 201 19.56 4.78 -6.23
C PHE A 201 18.68 4.71 -4.97
N PHE A 202 17.58 5.47 -4.94
CA PHE A 202 16.68 5.49 -3.79
C PHE A 202 15.63 4.38 -3.90
N THR A 203 15.26 3.81 -2.76
CA THR A 203 14.30 2.71 -2.70
C THR A 203 13.26 3.00 -1.64
N MET A 204 11.98 2.99 -2.03
CA MET A 204 10.85 3.22 -1.11
C MET A 204 10.40 1.95 -0.39
N LYS A 205 10.76 0.78 -0.94
CA LYS A 205 10.49 -0.53 -0.37
C LYS A 205 11.68 -0.99 0.48
N PRO A 206 11.44 -1.73 1.57
CA PRO A 206 12.53 -2.34 2.34
C PRO A 206 13.41 -3.20 1.42
N LYS A 207 14.70 -3.29 1.75
CA LYS A 207 15.63 -4.24 1.12
C LYS A 207 15.86 -5.40 2.07
N GLY A 208 16.04 -6.59 1.50
CA GLY A 208 16.47 -7.75 2.26
C GLY A 208 17.93 -7.55 2.72
N LYS A 209 18.34 -8.29 3.74
CA LYS A 209 19.75 -8.33 4.18
C LYS A 209 20.73 -8.65 3.04
N HIS A 210 20.28 -9.48 2.09
CA HIS A 210 21.01 -9.90 0.90
C HIS A 210 20.26 -9.50 -0.36
N SER A 211 20.94 -8.80 -1.26
CA SER A 211 20.42 -8.31 -2.53
C SER A 211 20.78 -9.25 -3.68
N VAL A 212 19.78 -9.93 -4.25
CA VAL A 212 19.94 -10.86 -5.37
C VAL A 212 19.60 -10.14 -6.67
N LYS A 213 20.60 -9.84 -7.48
CA LYS A 213 20.48 -9.15 -8.76
C LYS A 213 20.68 -10.12 -9.91
N VAL A 214 19.64 -10.32 -10.72
CA VAL A 214 19.71 -11.21 -11.90
C VAL A 214 19.84 -10.40 -13.17
N CYS A 215 20.85 -10.72 -13.99
CA CYS A 215 21.06 -10.06 -15.27
C CYS A 215 20.07 -10.57 -16.33
N LEU A 216 19.29 -9.64 -16.89
CA LEU A 216 18.40 -9.86 -18.04
C LEU A 216 18.92 -9.18 -19.32
N GLY A 217 20.23 -8.95 -19.40
CA GLY A 217 20.86 -8.45 -20.62
C GLY A 217 20.84 -9.49 -21.73
N THR A 218 21.04 -9.06 -22.98
CA THR A 218 20.89 -9.92 -24.18
C THR A 218 21.65 -11.24 -24.08
N ALA A 219 22.89 -11.23 -23.60
CA ALA A 219 23.70 -12.45 -23.45
C ALA A 219 23.13 -13.42 -22.40
N CYS A 220 22.55 -12.91 -21.31
CA CYS A 220 21.91 -13.74 -20.28
C CYS A 220 20.52 -14.21 -20.72
N TYR A 221 19.78 -13.35 -21.42
CA TYR A 221 18.47 -13.67 -21.99
C TYR A 221 18.52 -14.83 -22.98
N VAL A 222 19.47 -14.81 -23.93
CA VAL A 222 19.67 -15.90 -24.90
C VAL A 222 20.01 -17.23 -24.20
N LYS A 223 20.65 -17.17 -23.03
CA LYS A 223 20.94 -18.34 -22.18
C LYS A 223 19.82 -18.66 -21.19
N ARG A 224 18.58 -18.19 -21.42
CA ARG A 224 17.38 -18.50 -20.64
C ARG A 224 17.46 -18.05 -19.17
N ALA A 225 18.10 -16.91 -18.90
CA ALA A 225 18.17 -16.34 -17.55
C ALA A 225 16.81 -16.01 -16.92
N GLU A 226 15.73 -15.96 -17.71
CA GLU A 226 14.35 -15.81 -17.20
C GLU A 226 13.93 -17.00 -16.31
N GLU A 227 14.38 -18.22 -16.62
CA GLU A 227 14.09 -19.40 -15.80
C GLU A 227 14.72 -19.33 -14.42
N ILE A 228 15.87 -18.65 -14.31
CA ILE A 228 16.52 -18.37 -13.04
C ILE A 228 15.59 -17.49 -12.18
N ILE A 229 15.00 -16.46 -12.79
CA ILE A 229 14.04 -15.59 -12.09
C ILE A 229 12.80 -16.38 -11.68
N GLU A 230 12.18 -17.15 -12.58
CA GLU A 230 10.99 -17.93 -12.23
C GLU A 230 11.26 -18.91 -11.09
N LYS A 231 12.43 -19.57 -11.11
CA LYS A 231 12.83 -20.48 -10.04
C LYS A 231 13.08 -19.76 -8.72
N LEU A 232 13.71 -18.58 -8.76
CA LEU A 232 13.92 -17.73 -7.59
C LEU A 232 12.58 -17.25 -7.01
N LYS A 233 11.65 -16.81 -7.85
CA LYS A 233 10.30 -16.43 -7.44
C LYS A 233 9.58 -17.58 -6.75
N ALA A 234 9.62 -18.78 -7.32
CA ALA A 234 8.98 -19.96 -6.74
C ALA A 234 9.63 -20.41 -5.42
N THR A 235 10.96 -20.28 -5.30
CA THR A 235 11.70 -20.71 -4.10
C THR A 235 11.54 -19.72 -2.95
N LEU A 236 11.64 -18.43 -3.24
CA LEU A 236 11.56 -17.35 -2.24
C LEU A 236 10.11 -16.87 -2.00
N ASN A 237 9.17 -17.29 -2.86
CA ASN A 237 7.76 -16.90 -2.84
C ASN A 237 7.56 -15.37 -2.85
N ILE A 238 8.31 -14.68 -3.73
CA ILE A 238 8.28 -13.22 -3.93
C ILE A 238 8.37 -12.87 -5.41
N ASP A 239 7.88 -11.69 -5.80
CA ASP A 239 8.06 -11.15 -7.15
C ASP A 239 9.34 -10.31 -7.31
N VAL A 240 9.68 -9.94 -8.55
CA VAL A 240 10.82 -9.05 -8.82
C VAL A 240 10.52 -7.66 -8.25
N GLY A 241 11.44 -7.14 -7.44
CA GLY A 241 11.30 -5.88 -6.72
C GLY A 241 10.62 -6.04 -5.35
N GLU A 242 10.43 -7.28 -4.88
CA GLU A 242 9.92 -7.59 -3.56
C GLU A 242 10.99 -8.21 -2.65
N VAL A 243 10.65 -8.31 -1.37
CA VAL A 243 11.51 -8.83 -0.30
C VAL A 243 10.79 -9.97 0.40
N THR A 244 11.55 -11.00 0.77
CA THR A 244 11.02 -12.14 1.50
C THR A 244 10.43 -11.73 2.85
N LYS A 245 9.44 -12.49 3.33
CA LYS A 245 8.75 -12.20 4.60
C LYS A 245 9.70 -12.16 5.82
N ASP A 246 10.80 -12.90 5.75
CA ASP A 246 11.88 -12.94 6.75
C ASP A 246 12.90 -11.79 6.61
N ARG A 247 12.72 -10.90 5.63
CA ARG A 247 13.61 -9.79 5.28
C ARG A 247 15.07 -10.22 4.99
N LYS A 248 15.31 -11.49 4.67
CA LYS A 248 16.66 -11.97 4.33
C LYS A 248 17.06 -11.65 2.89
N PHE A 249 16.17 -11.84 1.92
CA PHE A 249 16.51 -11.71 0.50
C PHE A 249 15.62 -10.70 -0.22
N SER A 250 16.20 -9.85 -1.05
CA SER A 250 15.49 -9.02 -2.02
C SER A 250 15.85 -9.43 -3.44
N LEU A 251 14.84 -9.59 -4.29
CA LEU A 251 15.04 -9.98 -5.70
C LEU A 251 14.95 -8.76 -6.61
N GLU A 252 16.03 -8.45 -7.31
CA GLU A 252 16.10 -7.36 -8.28
C GLU A 252 16.48 -7.91 -9.67
N SER A 253 15.88 -7.36 -10.73
CA SER A 253 16.33 -7.61 -12.10
C SER A 253 17.09 -6.41 -12.63
N VAL A 254 18.22 -6.67 -13.28
CA VAL A 254 19.09 -5.63 -13.84
C VAL A 254 19.32 -5.87 -15.32
N ARG A 255 19.42 -4.78 -16.08
CA ARG A 255 19.57 -4.85 -17.54
C ARG A 255 20.95 -5.33 -17.98
N CYS A 256 22.01 -4.96 -17.27
CA CYS A 256 23.35 -5.41 -17.58
C CYS A 256 24.24 -5.35 -16.35
N LEU A 257 25.07 -6.38 -16.15
CA LEU A 257 26.11 -6.44 -15.12
C LEU A 257 27.53 -6.33 -15.70
N GLY A 258 27.67 -6.12 -17.01
CA GLY A 258 28.96 -5.97 -17.68
C GLY A 258 29.79 -7.27 -17.81
N ALA A 259 29.27 -8.41 -17.35
CA ALA A 259 29.98 -9.69 -17.31
C ALA A 259 29.44 -10.69 -18.37
N CYS A 260 29.26 -10.24 -19.61
CA CYS A 260 28.64 -11.06 -20.68
C CYS A 260 29.36 -12.39 -20.94
N GLY A 261 30.68 -12.46 -20.74
CA GLY A 261 31.46 -13.70 -20.88
C GLY A 261 31.13 -14.78 -19.83
N LEU A 262 30.51 -14.38 -18.72
CA LEU A 262 30.16 -15.25 -17.59
C LEU A 262 28.66 -15.60 -17.56
N ALA A 263 27.90 -15.23 -18.59
CA ALA A 263 26.46 -15.44 -18.65
C ALA A 263 26.05 -16.92 -18.51
N PRO A 264 24.92 -17.23 -17.83
CA PRO A 264 24.06 -16.34 -17.04
C PRO A 264 24.72 -15.85 -15.74
N VAL A 265 24.54 -14.57 -15.43
CA VAL A 265 25.16 -13.92 -14.25
C VAL A 265 24.11 -13.51 -13.23
N VAL A 266 24.36 -13.90 -11.98
CA VAL A 266 23.62 -13.43 -10.80
C VAL A 266 24.62 -12.82 -9.83
N VAL A 267 24.31 -11.66 -9.27
CA VAL A 267 25.13 -11.03 -8.22
C VAL A 267 24.33 -11.07 -6.93
N ILE A 268 24.91 -11.63 -5.88
CA ILE A 268 24.36 -11.58 -4.53
C ILE A 268 25.25 -10.65 -3.72
N ASP A 269 24.72 -9.50 -3.32
CA ASP A 269 25.44 -8.38 -2.71
C ASP A 269 26.63 -7.89 -3.56
N HIS A 270 27.82 -8.38 -3.25
CA HIS A 270 29.06 -8.06 -3.92
C HIS A 270 29.70 -9.28 -4.61
N THR A 271 29.11 -10.47 -4.45
CA THR A 271 29.63 -11.72 -5.00
C THR A 271 28.97 -12.02 -6.34
N THR A 272 29.79 -12.08 -7.39
CA THR A 272 29.34 -12.43 -8.74
C THR A 272 29.35 -13.95 -8.93
N HIS A 273 28.20 -14.52 -9.24
CA HIS A 273 28.03 -15.92 -9.61
C HIS A 273 27.96 -16.04 -11.12
N ALA A 274 28.90 -16.79 -11.69
CA ALA A 274 29.04 -17.02 -13.12
C ALA A 274 28.40 -18.35 -13.53
N SER A 275 27.93 -18.43 -14.79
CA SER A 275 27.37 -19.65 -15.39
C SER A 275 26.31 -20.30 -14.50
N VAL A 276 25.42 -19.48 -13.94
CA VAL A 276 24.39 -19.95 -13.02
C VAL A 276 23.38 -20.82 -13.76
N ASP A 277 23.22 -22.04 -13.26
CA ASP A 277 22.23 -23.00 -13.75
C ASP A 277 20.90 -22.77 -13.01
N PRO A 278 19.76 -22.63 -13.73
CA PRO A 278 18.43 -22.49 -13.13
C PRO A 278 18.13 -23.53 -12.04
N VAL A 279 18.59 -24.77 -12.22
CA VAL A 279 18.33 -25.88 -11.28
C VAL A 279 19.12 -25.72 -9.98
N LYS A 280 20.36 -25.21 -10.05
CA LYS A 280 21.25 -25.04 -8.90
C LYS A 280 21.11 -23.69 -8.20
N THR A 281 20.31 -22.78 -8.75
CA THR A 281 20.04 -21.47 -8.14
C THR A 281 19.65 -21.53 -6.66
N PRO A 282 18.81 -22.48 -6.19
CA PRO A 282 18.46 -22.58 -4.76
C PRO A 282 19.65 -22.95 -3.86
N GLU A 283 20.64 -23.70 -4.39
CA GLU A 283 21.84 -24.07 -3.62
C GLU A 283 22.74 -22.86 -3.37
N ILE A 284 22.77 -21.92 -4.32
CA ILE A 284 23.53 -20.66 -4.19
C ILE A 284 22.95 -19.82 -3.04
N LEU A 285 21.61 -19.78 -2.90
CA LEU A 285 20.96 -19.03 -1.82
C LEU A 285 21.28 -19.58 -0.42
N LYS A 286 21.43 -20.90 -0.28
CA LYS A 286 21.77 -21.55 1.00
C LYS A 286 23.12 -21.12 1.56
N GLN A 287 24.03 -20.63 0.73
CA GLN A 287 25.35 -20.13 1.17
C GLN A 287 25.26 -18.81 1.94
N TYR A 288 24.11 -18.13 1.85
CA TYR A 288 23.85 -16.81 2.44
C TYR A 288 22.72 -16.87 3.49
N GLU A 289 22.34 -18.07 3.93
CA GLU A 289 21.24 -18.31 4.87
C GLU A 289 21.61 -18.13 6.35
#